data_AF-A0A538C411-F1
#
_entry.id   AF-A0A538C411-F1
#
_cell.length_a   1.000
_cell.length_b   1.000
_cell.length_c   1.000
_cell.angle_alpha   90.00
_cell.angle_beta   90.00
_cell.angle_gamma   90.00
#
_symmetry.space_group_name_H-M   'P 1'
#
loop_
_entity.id
_entity.type
_entity.pdbx_description
1 polymer ?
#
loop_
_entity_poly.entity_id
_entity_poly.type
_entity_poly.pdbx_seq_one_letter_code
_entity_poly.pdbx_strand_id
1 'polypeptide(L)'
;MPEPATVWMVHKETGRAGIRGELILESQRLIFRPELRTAKPDMLGETVFALHDVEKVGRARGSPVLELRVAAPGVPPVVLFYFVKPPDIYSSGMPNPRFAGASFLMQSNALLAEEVASWEREIQAAHRARGA
;
A
#
# COMPACT_ATOMS: atom_id res chain seq x y z
N MET A 1 -10.47 13.70 4.34
CA MET A 1 -9.05 13.34 4.17
C MET A 1 -8.64 12.49 5.35
N PRO A 2 -8.06 11.30 5.11
CA PRO A 2 -7.62 10.40 6.17
C PRO A 2 -6.36 10.96 6.83
N GLU A 3 -6.19 10.68 8.13
CA GLU A 3 -4.92 10.89 8.83
C GLU A 3 -3.81 10.03 8.21
N PRO A 4 -2.54 10.46 8.23
CA PRO A 4 -1.42 9.66 7.74
C PRO A 4 -1.40 8.25 8.36
N ALA A 5 -1.17 7.24 7.52
CA ALA A 5 -1.16 5.84 7.95
C ALA A 5 0.22 5.22 7.81
N THR A 6 0.66 4.47 8.81
CA THR A 6 1.86 3.63 8.66
C THR A 6 1.53 2.43 7.77
N VAL A 7 2.28 2.27 6.69
CA VAL A 7 2.11 1.16 5.75
C VAL A 7 3.45 0.56 5.33
N TRP A 8 3.39 -0.58 4.66
CA TRP A 8 4.48 -1.15 3.90
C TRP A 8 4.17 -1.06 2.42
N MET A 9 4.97 -0.29 1.68
CA MET A 9 4.88 -0.22 0.23
C MET A 9 5.60 -1.42 -0.39
N VAL A 10 4.90 -2.15 -1.26
CA VAL A 10 5.41 -3.32 -1.97
C VAL A 10 5.17 -3.17 -3.46
N HIS A 11 6.24 -3.24 -4.25
CA HIS A 11 6.21 -3.39 -5.70
C HIS A 11 7.42 -4.20 -6.17
N LYS A 12 7.62 -4.31 -7.49
CA LYS A 12 8.66 -5.15 -8.09
C LYS A 12 10.10 -4.83 -7.62
N GLU A 13 10.36 -3.60 -7.16
CA GLU A 13 11.72 -3.10 -6.82
C GLU A 13 11.98 -3.06 -5.31
N THR A 14 10.94 -3.00 -4.48
CA THR A 14 11.08 -3.08 -3.01
C THR A 14 11.40 -4.50 -2.56
N GLY A 15 11.08 -5.51 -3.37
CA GLY A 15 11.11 -6.91 -2.95
C GLY A 15 9.94 -7.26 -2.02
N ARG A 16 9.93 -8.50 -1.52
CA ARG A 16 8.77 -9.09 -0.82
C ARG A 16 8.52 -8.52 0.57
N ALA A 17 9.55 -7.98 1.24
CA ALA A 17 9.40 -7.39 2.57
C ALA A 17 8.77 -5.99 2.54
N GLY A 18 8.78 -5.33 1.37
CA GLY A 18 8.38 -3.94 1.22
C GLY A 18 9.30 -2.96 1.94
N ILE A 19 8.93 -1.68 1.87
CA ILE A 19 9.55 -0.59 2.62
C ILE A 19 8.48 -0.03 3.56
N ARG A 20 8.81 0.14 4.84
CA ARG A 20 7.91 0.76 5.81
C ARG A 20 7.94 2.27 5.62
N GLY A 21 6.79 2.93 5.77
CA GLY A 21 6.70 4.37 5.69
C GLY A 21 5.32 4.88 6.03
N GLU A 22 5.11 6.17 5.81
CA GLU A 22 3.84 6.85 5.98
C GLU A 22 3.16 7.04 4.63
N LEU A 23 1.89 6.69 4.55
CA LEU A 23 1.00 7.01 3.45
C LEU A 23 0.24 8.28 3.80
N ILE A 24 0.26 9.26 2.91
CA ILE A 24 -0.34 10.57 3.09
C ILE A 24 -1.19 10.86 1.84
N LEU A 25 -2.45 11.23 2.02
CA LEU A 25 -3.29 11.74 0.94
C LEU A 25 -3.31 13.27 1.04
N GLU A 26 -2.84 13.96 0.02
CA GLU A 26 -2.82 15.42 -0.05
C GLU A 26 -3.44 15.91 -1.35
N SER A 27 -4.61 16.57 -1.26
CA SER A 27 -5.32 17.16 -2.40
C SER A 27 -5.57 16.17 -3.56
N GLN A 28 -4.63 16.09 -4.51
CA GLN A 28 -4.67 15.27 -5.73
C GLN A 28 -3.43 14.37 -5.85
N ARG A 29 -2.77 14.07 -4.73
CA ARG A 29 -1.54 13.29 -4.66
C ARG A 29 -1.64 12.29 -3.52
N LEU A 30 -1.21 11.06 -3.80
CA LEU A 30 -0.92 10.07 -2.77
C LEU A 30 0.59 10.04 -2.59
N ILE A 31 1.07 10.33 -1.39
CA ILE A 31 2.49 10.46 -1.07
C ILE A 31 2.86 9.31 -0.14
N PHE A 32 3.94 8.60 -0.48
CA PHE A 32 4.56 7.64 0.41
C PHE A 32 5.91 8.18 0.87
N ARG A 33 6.06 8.36 2.18
CA ARG A 33 7.31 8.79 2.81
C ARG A 33 7.97 7.58 3.49
N PRO A 34 9.08 7.06 2.94
CA PRO A 34 9.73 5.89 3.50
C PRO A 34 10.40 6.21 4.84
N GLU A 35 10.38 5.25 5.78
CA GLU A 35 11.15 5.35 7.01
C GLU A 35 12.62 5.04 6.73
N LEU A 36 13.51 5.96 7.11
CA LEU A 36 14.96 5.89 6.85
C LEU A 36 15.60 4.55 7.24
N ARG A 37 15.10 3.88 8.28
CA ARG A 37 15.63 2.60 8.77
C ARG A 37 15.35 1.42 7.84
N THR A 38 14.32 1.52 7.01
CA THR A 38 13.88 0.44 6.11
C THR A 38 14.02 0.80 4.63
N ALA A 39 14.28 2.07 4.34
CA ALA A 39 14.53 2.57 3.01
C ALA A 39 15.84 1.99 2.44
N LYS A 40 15.82 1.63 1.16
CA LYS A 40 17.04 1.39 0.41
C LYS A 40 17.68 2.74 0.04
N PRO A 41 19.01 2.82 -0.18
CA PRO A 41 19.68 4.09 -0.50
C PRO A 41 19.09 4.84 -1.70
N ASP A 42 18.57 4.11 -2.68
CA ASP A 42 17.89 4.59 -3.89
C ASP A 42 16.42 4.98 -3.67
N MET A 43 15.86 4.70 -2.48
CA MET A 43 14.47 5.01 -2.10
C MET A 43 14.40 5.83 -0.80
N LEU A 44 15.36 6.73 -0.58
CA LEU A 44 15.35 7.65 0.57
C LEU A 44 14.39 8.85 0.38
N GLY A 45 13.97 9.13 -0.86
CA GLY A 45 13.04 10.21 -1.18
C GLY A 45 11.56 9.79 -1.07
N GLU A 46 10.68 10.79 -0.98
CA GLU A 46 9.23 10.56 -1.06
C GLU A 46 8.85 10.02 -2.44
N THR A 47 7.93 9.06 -2.48
CA THR A 47 7.31 8.60 -3.71
C THR A 47 5.95 9.27 -3.85
N VAL A 48 5.75 10.02 -4.94
CA VAL A 48 4.52 10.78 -5.18
C VAL A 48 3.76 10.16 -6.34
N PHE A 49 2.53 9.72 -6.07
CA PHE A 49 1.58 9.27 -7.08
C PHE A 49 0.58 10.38 -7.33
N ALA A 50 0.67 11.03 -8.50
CA ALA A 50 -0.37 11.95 -8.90
C ALA A 50 -1.65 11.16 -9.19
N LEU A 51 -2.79 11.56 -8.62
CA LEU A 51 -4.02 10.77 -8.77
C LEU A 51 -4.52 10.71 -10.23
N HIS A 52 -4.10 11.62 -11.10
CA HIS A 52 -4.44 11.54 -12.53
C HIS A 52 -3.74 10.38 -13.26
N ASP A 53 -2.62 9.89 -12.72
CA ASP A 53 -1.89 8.73 -13.24
C ASP A 53 -2.39 7.41 -12.63
N VAL A 54 -3.29 7.47 -11.64
CA VAL A 54 -3.87 6.31 -10.98
C VAL A 54 -5.08 5.85 -11.77
N GLU A 55 -4.96 4.71 -12.45
CA GLU A 55 -6.07 4.11 -13.19
C GLU A 55 -7.11 3.46 -12.28
N LYS A 56 -6.64 2.87 -11.19
CA LYS A 56 -7.49 2.12 -10.27
C LYS A 56 -6.89 2.11 -8.87
N VAL A 57 -7.77 2.29 -7.88
CA VAL A 57 -7.51 2.01 -6.48
C VAL A 57 -8.56 1.02 -5.98
N GLY A 58 -8.16 0.05 -5.17
CA GLY A 58 -9.10 -0.86 -4.55
C GLY A 58 -8.49 -1.64 -3.40
N ARG A 59 -9.34 -2.12 -2.49
CA ARG A 59 -8.90 -3.05 -1.45
C ARG A 59 -8.76 -4.47 -1.98
N ALA A 60 -7.66 -5.13 -1.65
CA ALA A 60 -7.49 -6.55 -1.94
C ALA A 60 -8.42 -7.39 -1.04
N ARG A 61 -9.16 -8.32 -1.65
CA ARG A 61 -10.20 -9.09 -0.93
C ARG A 61 -9.58 -9.97 0.15
N GLY A 62 -10.04 -9.81 1.39
CA GLY A 62 -9.62 -10.63 2.52
C GLY A 62 -8.25 -10.28 3.11
N SER A 63 -7.67 -9.13 2.73
CA SER A 63 -6.42 -8.63 3.28
C SER A 63 -6.48 -7.13 3.57
N PRO A 64 -5.71 -6.62 4.55
CA PRO A 64 -5.64 -5.19 4.86
C PRO A 64 -4.65 -4.50 3.91
N VAL A 65 -4.90 -4.65 2.60
CA VAL A 65 -4.01 -4.17 1.55
C VAL A 65 -4.79 -3.30 0.59
N LEU A 66 -4.23 -2.12 0.31
CA LEU A 66 -4.68 -1.24 -0.75
C LEU A 66 -3.85 -1.50 -2.01
N GLU A 67 -4.50 -1.81 -3.12
CA GLU A 67 -3.88 -1.97 -4.43
C GLU A 67 -4.06 -0.68 -5.24
N LEU A 68 -2.94 -0.16 -5.75
CA LEU A 68 -2.88 0.97 -6.65
C LEU A 68 -2.37 0.50 -8.01
N ARG A 69 -3.12 0.79 -9.08
CA ARG A 69 -2.68 0.62 -10.46
C ARG A 69 -2.37 1.97 -11.06
N VAL A 70 -1.18 2.10 -11.62
CA VAL A 70 -0.63 3.37 -12.08
C VAL A 70 -0.20 3.25 -13.54
N ALA A 71 -0.58 4.23 -14.36
CA ALA A 71 -0.20 4.35 -15.76
C ALA A 71 0.79 5.51 -16.01
N ALA A 72 1.73 5.70 -15.08
CA ALA A 72 2.80 6.67 -15.22
C ALA A 72 4.08 5.98 -15.73
N PRO A 73 4.77 6.55 -16.74
CA PRO A 73 6.10 6.10 -17.14
C PRO A 73 7.08 6.12 -15.95
N GLY A 74 7.88 5.07 -15.79
CA GLY A 74 8.88 4.98 -14.72
C GLY A 74 8.35 4.62 -13.34
N VAL A 75 7.03 4.53 -13.15
CA VAL A 75 6.42 4.04 -11.90
C VAL A 75 6.06 2.56 -12.04
N PRO A 76 6.25 1.72 -11.01
CA PRO A 76 5.75 0.36 -11.02
C PRO A 76 4.24 0.32 -11.29
N PRO A 77 3.76 -0.50 -12.24
CA PRO A 77 2.37 -0.46 -12.69
C PRO A 77 1.37 -0.93 -11.62
N VAL A 78 1.84 -1.70 -10.64
CA VAL A 78 1.07 -2.14 -9.49
C VAL A 78 1.88 -1.88 -8.23
N VAL A 79 1.29 -1.16 -7.29
CA VAL A 79 1.83 -0.88 -5.97
C VAL A 79 0.84 -1.35 -4.92
N LEU A 80 1.32 -2.09 -3.93
CA LEU A 80 0.52 -2.59 -2.82
C LEU A 80 0.95 -1.86 -1.54
N PHE A 81 -0.02 -1.30 -0.82
CA PHE A 81 0.20 -0.76 0.52
C PHE A 81 -0.42 -1.69 1.55
N TYR A 82 0.43 -2.39 2.29
CA TYR A 82 -0.01 -3.22 3.40
C TYR A 82 -0.11 -2.38 4.66
N PHE A 83 -1.28 -2.40 5.32
CA PHE A 83 -1.50 -1.72 6.61
C PHE A 83 -0.96 -2.54 7.80
N VAL A 84 -0.30 -3.65 7.49
CA VAL A 84 0.39 -4.52 8.43
C VAL A 84 1.70 -4.96 7.79
N LYS A 85 2.72 -5.29 8.60
CA LYS A 85 3.96 -5.85 8.06
C LYS A 85 3.65 -7.06 7.16
N PRO A 86 4.09 -7.09 5.89
CA PRO A 86 3.89 -8.22 5.01
C PRO A 86 4.45 -9.49 5.68
N PRO A 87 3.67 -10.60 5.72
CA PRO A 87 4.16 -11.84 6.30
C PRO A 87 5.35 -12.33 5.49
N ASP A 88 6.39 -12.77 6.17
CA ASP A 88 7.51 -13.42 5.51
C ASP A 88 7.11 -14.86 5.16
N ILE A 89 6.57 -15.00 3.96
CA ILE A 89 6.01 -16.24 3.41
C ILE A 89 7.10 -17.29 3.13
N TYR A 90 8.37 -17.02 3.45
CA TYR A 90 9.48 -17.95 3.23
C TYR A 90 10.33 -18.19 4.48
N SER A 91 10.10 -17.49 5.60
CA SER A 91 10.80 -17.73 6.87
C SER A 91 9.96 -18.42 7.95
N SER A 92 8.66 -18.66 7.70
CA SER A 92 7.87 -19.42 8.67
C SER A 92 8.34 -20.87 8.72
N GLY A 93 8.76 -21.36 9.90
CA GLY A 93 9.05 -22.79 10.16
C GLY A 93 7.80 -23.71 10.11
N MET A 94 6.76 -23.30 9.39
CA MET A 94 5.47 -23.97 9.26
C MET A 94 5.45 -24.86 8.01
N PRO A 95 4.69 -25.97 8.00
CA PRO A 95 4.62 -26.91 6.87
C PRO A 95 4.10 -26.29 5.57
N ASN A 96 3.32 -25.20 5.65
CA ASN A 96 2.85 -24.45 4.47
C ASN A 96 2.88 -22.93 4.74
N PRO A 97 4.01 -22.27 4.43
CA PRO A 97 4.22 -20.83 4.67
C PRO A 97 3.18 -19.92 4.00
N ARG A 98 2.64 -20.34 2.85
CA ARG A 98 1.61 -19.59 2.13
C ARG A 98 0.29 -19.54 2.89
N PHE A 99 -0.08 -20.64 3.54
CA PHE A 99 -1.29 -20.72 4.35
C PHE A 99 -1.17 -19.87 5.62
N ALA A 100 0.00 -19.89 6.27
CA ALA A 100 0.27 -19.06 7.44
C ALA A 100 0.19 -17.56 7.10
N GLY A 101 0.79 -17.16 5.97
CA GLY A 101 0.69 -15.78 5.46
C GLY A 101 -0.75 -15.36 5.15
N ALA A 102 -1.53 -16.21 4.49
CA ALA A 102 -2.93 -15.93 4.20
C ALA A 102 -3.78 -15.80 5.48
N SER A 103 -3.59 -16.70 6.45
CA SER A 103 -4.31 -16.68 7.72
C SER A 103 -3.99 -15.41 8.53
N PHE A 104 -2.72 -15.02 8.57
CA PHE A 104 -2.30 -13.76 9.20
C PHE A 104 -2.99 -12.55 8.56
N LEU A 105 -2.95 -12.45 7.23
CA LEU A 105 -3.61 -11.35 6.51
C LEU A 105 -5.12 -11.32 6.76
N MET A 106 -5.79 -12.48 6.82
CA MET A 106 -7.22 -12.54 7.14
C MET A 106 -7.51 -12.03 8.56
N GLN A 107 -6.71 -12.43 9.55
CA GLN A 107 -6.85 -11.97 10.94
C GLN A 107 -6.60 -10.46 11.05
N SER A 108 -5.53 -9.95 10.44
CA SER A 108 -5.25 -8.51 10.41
C SER A 108 -6.34 -7.73 9.65
N ASN A 109 -6.90 -8.29 8.58
CA ASN A 109 -8.01 -7.68 7.85
C ASN A 109 -9.25 -7.50 8.74
N ALA A 110 -9.54 -8.44 9.65
CA ALA A 110 -10.68 -8.29 10.56
C ALA A 110 -10.58 -7.03 11.45
N LEU A 111 -9.36 -6.54 11.70
CA LEU A 111 -9.09 -5.35 12.51
C LEU A 111 -8.95 -4.07 11.67
N LEU A 112 -8.37 -4.19 10.48
CA LEU A 112 -7.96 -3.03 9.66
C LEU A 112 -8.86 -2.78 8.45
N ALA A 113 -9.84 -3.65 8.16
CA ALA A 113 -10.66 -3.54 6.95
C ALA A 113 -11.35 -2.17 6.80
N GLU A 114 -11.89 -1.62 7.88
CA GLU A 114 -12.55 -0.31 7.87
C GLU A 114 -11.59 0.83 7.58
N GLU A 115 -10.38 0.78 8.12
CA GLU A 115 -9.34 1.78 7.86
C GLU A 115 -8.94 1.76 6.38
N VAL A 116 -8.64 0.57 5.84
CA VAL A 116 -8.29 0.42 4.42
C VAL A 116 -9.44 0.83 3.50
N ALA A 117 -10.68 0.50 3.86
CA ALA A 117 -11.87 0.92 3.11
C ALA A 117 -12.11 2.44 3.19
N SER A 118 -11.77 3.09 4.31
CA SER A 118 -11.78 4.54 4.43
C SER A 118 -10.78 5.17 3.46
N TRP A 119 -9.55 4.67 3.44
CA TRP A 119 -8.51 5.11 2.52
C TRP A 119 -8.90 4.93 1.04
N GLU A 120 -9.44 3.78 0.66
CA GLU A 120 -9.95 3.54 -0.69
C GLU A 120 -11.01 4.58 -1.07
N ARG A 121 -12.00 4.82 -0.20
CA ARG A 121 -13.08 5.78 -0.45
C ARG A 121 -12.56 7.21 -0.61
N GLU A 122 -11.64 7.64 0.24
CA GLU A 122 -11.05 8.98 0.21
C GLU A 122 -10.22 9.22 -1.06
N ILE A 123 -9.42 8.23 -1.48
CA ILE A 123 -8.66 8.32 -2.74
C ILE A 123 -9.62 8.36 -3.94
N GLN A 124 -10.66 7.52 -3.96
CA GLN A 124 -11.67 7.55 -5.02
C GLN A 124 -12.45 8.88 -5.03
N ALA A 125 -12.76 9.45 -3.87
CA ALA A 125 -13.43 10.74 -3.76
C ALA A 125 -12.54 11.87 -4.32
N ALA A 126 -11.25 11.90 -3.94
CA ALA A 126 -10.27 12.83 -4.48
C ALA A 126 -10.14 12.68 -6.01
N HIS A 127 -10.09 11.45 -6.52
CA HIS A 127 -10.05 11.19 -7.96
C HIS A 127 -11.29 11.69 -8.71
N ARG A 128 -12.49 11.59 -8.11
CA ARG A 128 -13.75 12.08 -8.71
C ARG A 128 -13.87 13.60 -8.70
N ALA A 129 -13.36 14.27 -7.66
CA ALA A 129 -13.38 15.74 -7.58
C ALA A 129 -12.60 16.44 -8.71
N ARG A 130 -11.83 15.68 -9.50
CA ARG A 130 -11.16 16.12 -10.74
C ARG A 130 -12.13 16.53 -11.86
N GLY A 131 -13.34 15.96 -11.87
CA GLY A 131 -14.30 16.11 -12.97
C GLY A 131 -15.46 17.07 -12.71
N ALA A 132 -15.47 17.76 -11.56
CA ALA A 132 -16.46 18.76 -11.17
C ALA A 132 -15.85 20.16 -11.29
#